data_AF-A0A6N3I4P6-F1
#
_entry.id   AF-A0A6N3I4P6-F1
#
_cell.length_a   1.000
_cell.length_b   1.000
_cell.length_c   1.000
_cell.angle_alpha   90.00
_cell.angle_beta   90.00
_cell.angle_gamma   90.00
#
_symmetry.space_group_name_H-M   'P 1'
#
loop_
_entity.id
_entity.type
_entity.pdbx_description
1 polymer ?
#
loop_
_entity_poly.entity_id
_entity_poly.type
_entity_poly.pdbx_seq_one_letter_code
_entity_poly.pdbx_strand_id
1 'polypeptide(L)' 'MRLRRQGKYVGKITDVFKGTYFIQLDCRVNAVAHSCNTASLPGQGDEVGFLVTRINDEREVAEGIITRIITRIIKRK' A
#
# COMPACT_ATOMS: atom_id res chain seq x y z
N MET A 1 14.56 10.15 -0.86
CA MET A 1 13.74 10.02 -2.10
C MET A 1 12.43 10.76 -1.87
N ARG A 2 12.05 11.73 -2.72
CA ARG A 2 10.83 12.53 -2.52
C ARG A 2 9.64 11.78 -3.15
N LEU A 3 8.59 11.53 -2.36
CA LEU A 3 7.35 10.94 -2.86
C LEU A 3 6.72 11.88 -3.89
N ARG A 4 6.16 11.32 -4.97
CA ARG A 4 5.53 12.08 -6.05
C ARG A 4 4.13 11.56 -6.30
N ARG A 5 3.19 12.49 -6.46
CA ARG A 5 1.85 12.19 -6.94
C ARG A 5 1.94 11.51 -8.32
N GLN A 6 1.11 10.50 -8.54
CA GLN A 6 1.14 9.58 -9.69
C GLN A 6 2.41 8.71 -9.79
N GLY A 7 3.29 8.77 -8.80
CA GLY A 7 4.42 7.85 -8.70
C GLY A 7 3.96 6.43 -8.38
N LYS A 8 4.64 5.46 -8.97
CA LYS A 8 4.47 4.04 -8.68
C LYS A 8 5.55 3.60 -7.70
N TYR A 9 5.14 2.91 -6.65
CA TYR A 9 6.00 2.46 -5.57
C TYR A 9 5.72 1.00 -5.25
N VAL A 10 6.63 0.41 -4.48
CA VAL A 10 6.43 -0.88 -3.83
C VAL A 10 6.31 -0.62 -2.33
N GLY A 11 5.52 -1.44 -1.65
CA GLY A 11 5.43 -1.42 -0.20
C GLY A 11 4.85 -2.70 0.36
N LYS A 12 4.97 -2.84 1.68
CA LYS A 12 4.47 -3.98 2.42
C LYS A 12 3.24 -3.60 3.22
N ILE A 13 2.19 -4.42 3.16
CA ILE A 13 1.00 -4.23 3.99
C ILE A 13 1.35 -4.54 5.44
N THR A 14 1.22 -3.53 6.29
CA THR A 14 1.49 -3.64 7.73
C THR A 14 0.23 -4.02 8.50
N ASP A 15 -0.94 -3.60 8.03
CA ASP A 15 -2.22 -3.95 8.63
C ASP A 15 -3.41 -3.79 7.65
N VAL A 16 -4.53 -4.44 7.94
CA VAL A 16 -5.79 -4.32 7.19
C VAL A 16 -6.95 -4.14 8.18
N PHE A 17 -7.60 -2.99 8.14
CA PHE A 17 -8.72 -2.68 9.03
C PHE A 17 -9.92 -2.12 8.26
N LYS A 18 -11.07 -2.79 8.36
CA LYS A 18 -12.34 -2.37 7.73
C LYS A 18 -12.18 -1.98 6.25
N GLY A 19 -11.42 -2.77 5.48
CA GLY A 19 -11.16 -2.52 4.05
C GLY A 19 -10.15 -1.41 3.75
N THR A 20 -9.55 -0.81 4.77
CA THR A 20 -8.40 0.10 4.63
C THR A 20 -7.11 -0.69 4.80
N TYR A 21 -6.19 -0.52 3.86
CA TYR A 21 -4.88 -1.14 3.87
C TYR A 21 -3.84 -0.14 4.33
N PHE A 22 -3.09 -0.47 5.37
CA PHE A 22 -1.94 0.29 5.85
C PHE A 22 -0.68 -0.32 5.25
N ILE A 23 0.17 0.53 4.67
CA ILE A 23 1.30 0.11 3.86
C ILE A 23 2.51 0.93 4.29
N GLN A 24 3.66 0.28 4.45
CA GLN A 24 4.94 0.97 4.49
C GLN A 24 5.60 0.84 3.12
N LEU A 25 5.79 1.96 2.42
CA LEU A 25 6.49 1.98 1.14
C LEU A 25 7.99 1.77 1.37
N ASP A 26 8.70 1.22 0.38
CA ASP A 26 10.14 0.98 0.47
C ASP A 26 10.95 2.28 0.68
N CYS A 27 10.40 3.41 0.24
CA CYS A 27 10.93 4.75 0.52
C CYS A 27 10.69 5.23 1.96
N ARG A 28 10.25 4.35 2.86
CA ARG A 28 9.96 4.60 4.30
C ARG A 28 8.79 5.55 4.56
N VAL A 29 7.97 5.84 3.56
CA VAL A 29 6.75 6.64 3.71
C VAL A 29 5.57 5.73 4.04
N ASN A 30 4.77 6.13 5.03
CA ASN A 30 3.53 5.45 5.36
C ASN A 30 2.45 5.79 4.32
N ALA A 31 1.67 4.79 3.94
CA ALA A 31 0.65 4.91 2.93
C ALA A 31 -0.64 4.18 3.30
N VAL A 32 -1.75 4.66 2.77
CA VAL A 32 -3.08 4.07 2.94
C VAL A 32 -3.74 3.84 1.59
N ALA A 33 -4.42 2.69 1.46
CA ALA A 33 -5.27 2.39 0.32
C ALA A 33 -6.69 2.05 0.78
N HIS A 34 -7.68 2.57 0.07
CA HIS A 34 -9.09 2.18 0.20
C HIS A 34 -9.57 1.30 -0.95
N SER A 35 -8.72 1.10 -1.97
CA SER A 35 -9.03 0.28 -3.13
C SER A 35 -7.81 -0.53 -3.57
N CYS A 36 -8.10 -1.72 -4.07
CA CYS A 36 -7.13 -2.64 -4.65
C CYS A 36 -7.69 -3.16 -5.99
N ASN A 37 -6.88 -3.08 -7.04
CA ASN A 37 -7.17 -3.70 -8.32
C ASN A 37 -6.36 -4.99 -8.46
N THR A 38 -6.72 -5.99 -7.67
CA THR A 38 -6.01 -7.27 -7.56
C THR A 38 -6.99 -8.42 -7.76
N ALA A 39 -6.52 -9.54 -8.33
CA ALA A 39 -7.37 -10.72 -8.58
C ALA A 39 -7.93 -11.35 -7.29
N SER A 40 -7.32 -11.06 -6.14
CA SER A 40 -7.83 -11.39 -4.81
C SER A 40 -7.36 -10.36 -3.80
N LEU A 41 -8.02 -10.31 -2.64
CA LEU A 41 -7.75 -9.30 -1.62
C LEU A 41 -6.32 -9.45 -1.07
N PRO A 42 -5.54 -8.36 -1.00
CA PRO A 42 -4.25 -8.35 -0.31
C PRO A 42 -4.40 -8.59 1.19
N GLY A 43 -3.41 -9.20 1.81
CA GLY A 43 -3.38 -9.48 3.25
C GLY A 43 -2.22 -8.81 3.97
N GLN A 44 -2.28 -8.82 5.31
CA GLN A 44 -1.17 -8.35 6.14
C GLN A 44 0.11 -9.15 5.83
N GLY A 45 1.19 -8.42 5.56
CA GLY A 45 2.50 -8.97 5.22
C GLY A 45 2.77 -9.09 3.73
N ASP A 46 1.74 -9.01 2.88
CA ASP A 46 1.92 -9.04 1.43
C ASP A 46 2.70 -7.82 0.94
N GLU A 47 3.51 -8.03 -0.09
CA GLU A 47 4.18 -6.97 -0.82
C GLU A 47 3.33 -6.59 -2.03
N VAL A 48 3.15 -5.29 -2.25
CA VAL A 48 2.20 -4.76 -3.23
C VAL A 48 2.79 -3.62 -4.06
N GLY A 49 2.33 -3.52 -5.30
CA GLY A 49 2.54 -2.32 -6.11
C GLY A 49 1.51 -1.25 -5.75
N PHE A 50 1.97 -0.03 -5.51
CA PHE A 50 1.15 1.09 -5.03
C PHE A 50 1.26 2.30 -5.95
N LEU A 51 0.12 2.86 -6.37
CA LEU A 51 0.04 4.11 -7.11
C LEU A 51 -0.39 5.23 -6.17
N VAL A 52 0.49 6.22 -5.95
CA VAL A 52 0.15 7.41 -5.16
C VAL A 52 -0.81 8.29 -5.95
N THR A 53 -2.00 8.55 -5.43
CA THR A 53 -2.97 9.47 -6.04
C THR A 53 -2.98 10.82 -5.35
N ARG A 54 -2.65 10.86 -4.05
CA ARG A 54 -2.60 12.08 -3.23
C ARG A 54 -1.50 11.97 -2.16
N ILE A 55 -0.87 13.10 -1.86
CA ILE A 55 0.01 13.26 -0.70
C ILE A 55 -0.80 14.06 0.32
N ASN A 56 -1.01 13.50 1.51
CA ASN A 56 -1.77 14.14 2.57
C ASN A 56 -0.79 14.67 3.62
N ASP A 57 -0.46 15.96 3.51
CA ASP A 57 0.51 16.60 4.39
C ASP A 57 -0.02 16.76 5.83
N GLU A 58 -1.34 16.88 6.03
CA GLU A 58 -1.93 17.00 7.38
C GLU A 58 -1.77 15.72 8.21
N ARG A 59 -1.79 14.56 7.55
CA ARG A 59 -1.67 13.24 8.17
C ARG A 59 -0.31 12.59 7.95
N GLU A 60 0.56 13.25 7.20
CA GLU A 60 1.90 12.77 6.80
C GLU A 60 1.86 11.36 6.15
N VAL A 61 0.85 11.10 5.31
CA VAL A 61 0.67 9.82 4.61
C VAL A 61 0.46 9.98 3.11
N ALA A 62 0.87 8.97 2.36
CA ALA A 62 0.50 8.80 0.97
C ALA A 62 -0.86 8.10 0.85
N GLU A 63 -1.79 8.66 0.08
CA GLU A 63 -3.06 8.01 -0.26
C GLU A 63 -2.96 7.47 -1.69
N GLY A 64 -3.52 6.29 -1.94
CA GLY A 64 -3.37 5.65 -3.24
C GLY A 64 -4.14 4.35 -3.43
N ILE A 65 -3.77 3.66 -4.49
CA ILE A 65 -4.43 2.44 -4.97
C ILE A 65 -3.41 1.32 -4.99
N ILE A 66 -3.78 0.16 -4.44
CA ILE A 66 -3.01 -1.07 -4.64
C ILE A 66 -3.28 -1.57 -6.07
N THR A 67 -2.22 -1.67 -6.88
CA THR A 67 -2.32 -2.01 -8.31
C THR A 67 -2.06 -3.49 -8.60
N ARG A 68 -1.33 -4.17 -7.73
CA ARG A 68 -1.01 -5.60 -7.84
C ARG A 68 -0.46 -6.14 -6.52
N ILE A 69 -0.58 -7.44 -6.31
CA ILE A 69 0.19 -8.18 -5.30
C ILE A 69 1.48 -8.65 -5.99
N ILE A 70 2.62 -8.35 -5.39
CA ILE A 70 3.95 -8.76 -5.88
C ILE A 70 4.36 -10.07 -5.22
N THR A 71 4.30 -10.11 -3.88
CA THR A 71 4.66 -11.30 -3.09
C THR A 71 3.59 -11.55 -2.03
N ARG A 72 3.18 -12.81 -1.86
CA ARG A 72 2.25 -13.21 -0.81
C ARG A 72 2.95 -13.83 0.38
N ILE A 73 2.58 -13.38 1.58
CA ILE A 73 2.94 -14.07 2.82
C ILE A 73 1.79 -15.00 3.20
N ILE A 74 1.98 -16.29 2.95
CA ILE A 74 1.06 -17.32 3.43
C ILE A 74 1.44 -17.62 4.88
N LYS A 75 0.66 -17.11 5.84
CA LYS A 75 0.76 -17.58 7.22
C LYS A 75 0.28 -19.03 7.26
N ARG A 76 1.20 -19.98 7.40
CA ARG A 76 0.85 -21.38 7.69
C ARG A 76 0.22 -21.42 9.08
N LYS A 77 -0.97 -22.02 9.17
CA LYS A 77 -1.61 -22.36 10.46
C LYS A 77 -0.81 -23.45 11.15
#